data_AF-W7UCX3-F1
#
_entry.id   AF-W7UCX3-F1
#
_cell.length_a   1.000
_cell.length_b   1.000
_cell.length_c   1.000
_cell.angle_alpha   90.00
_cell.angle_beta   90.00
_cell.angle_gamma   90.00
#
_symmetry.space_group_name_H-M   'P 1'
#
loop_
_entity.id
_entity.type
_entity.pdbx_description
1 polymer ?
#
loop_
_entity_poly.entity_id
_entity_poly.type
_entity_poly.pdbx_seq_one_letter_code
_entity_poly.pdbx_strand_id
1 'polypeptide(L)'
;MFIYGFPVMGLQYMTRADELFRMAADNRTPRVWNGDKWLCLCGTENSTNFCPECGAKAPVKPWKCSCGRDCTTNFCPDCGAKAP
;
A
#
# COMPACT_ATOMS: atom_id res chain seq x y z
N MET A 1 -33.15 43.65 18.98
CA MET A 1 -32.55 43.13 20.22
C MET A 1 -32.29 41.65 20.02
N PHE A 2 -31.01 41.31 19.89
CA PHE A 2 -30.49 40.00 19.47
C PHE A 2 -30.70 38.95 20.56
N ILE A 3 -31.45 37.90 20.27
CA ILE A 3 -31.49 36.69 21.10
C ILE A 3 -30.54 35.71 20.41
N TYR A 4 -29.36 35.58 21.01
CA TYR A 4 -28.13 35.09 20.41
C TYR A 4 -28.23 33.62 19.97
N GLY A 5 -27.89 33.39 18.70
CA GLY A 5 -27.53 32.08 18.20
C GLY A 5 -26.29 31.57 18.93
N PHE A 6 -26.45 30.45 19.63
CA PHE A 6 -25.34 29.70 20.20
C PHE A 6 -24.45 29.22 19.04
N PRO A 7 -23.19 29.69 18.96
CA PRO A 7 -22.33 29.32 17.86
C PRO A 7 -21.86 27.88 18.09
N VAL A 8 -22.19 27.03 17.13
CA VAL A 8 -21.74 25.64 16.90
C VAL A 8 -20.21 25.46 16.76
N MET A 9 -19.43 26.33 17.39
CA MET A 9 -17.95 26.40 17.30
C MET A 9 -17.25 25.33 18.17
N GLY A 10 -18.00 24.41 18.78
CA GLY A 10 -17.48 23.35 19.64
C GLY A 10 -17.26 22.00 18.95
N LEU A 11 -17.84 21.73 17.77
CA LEU A 11 -17.71 20.41 17.12
C LEU A 11 -16.63 20.33 16.03
N GLN A 12 -16.06 21.47 15.60
CA GLN A 12 -15.12 21.51 14.48
C GLN A 12 -13.69 21.07 14.84
N TYR A 13 -13.36 20.85 16.11
CA TYR A 13 -12.00 20.44 16.51
C TYR A 13 -11.72 18.94 16.36
N MET A 14 -12.74 18.10 16.14
CA MET A 14 -12.56 16.65 16.04
C MET A 14 -12.29 16.13 14.62
N THR A 15 -12.43 16.95 13.57
CA THR A 15 -12.34 16.48 12.16
C THR A 15 -10.91 16.46 11.58
N ARG A 16 -9.91 16.97 12.29
CA ARG A 16 -8.50 16.96 11.82
C ARG A 16 -7.79 15.62 12.04
N ALA A 17 -8.31 14.75 12.90
CA ALA A 17 -7.72 13.43 13.13
C ALA A 17 -7.90 12.52 11.91
N ASP A 18 -9.09 12.48 11.31
CA ASP A 18 -9.38 11.70 10.10
C ASP A 18 -8.54 12.13 8.89
N GLU A 19 -8.22 13.43 8.79
CA GLU A 19 -7.36 13.99 7.74
C GLU A 19 -5.91 13.50 7.85
N LEU A 20 -5.36 13.41 9.06
CA LEU A 20 -4.02 12.87 9.31
C LEU A 20 -3.92 11.39 8.94
N PHE A 21 -4.97 10.60 9.21
CA PHE A 21 -5.00 9.19 8.81
C PHE A 21 -5.07 9.02 7.28
N ARG A 22 -5.77 9.90 6.56
CA ARG A 22 -5.83 9.87 5.08
C ARG A 22 -4.49 10.24 4.44
N MET A 23 -3.77 11.23 4.95
CA MET A 23 -2.45 11.62 4.42
C MET A 23 -1.38 10.53 4.61
N ALA A 24 -1.46 9.74 5.68
CA ALA A 24 -0.52 8.64 5.94
C ALA A 24 -0.74 7.39 5.07
N ALA A 25 -1.92 7.26 4.46
CA ALA A 25 -2.25 6.17 3.55
C ALA A 25 -1.77 6.43 2.11
N ASP A 26 -1.70 7.70 1.70
CA ASP A 26 -1.30 8.10 0.34
C ASP A 26 0.22 8.01 0.11
N ASN A 27 1.03 8.33 1.14
CA ASN A 27 2.49 8.42 0.98
C ASN A 27 3.26 7.09 1.03
N ARG A 28 2.63 5.96 0.69
CA ARG A 28 3.34 4.68 0.57
C ARG A 28 3.20 4.17 -0.85
N THR A 29 4.22 4.37 -1.66
CA THR A 29 4.28 3.73 -2.98
C THR A 29 4.33 2.21 -2.78
N PRO A 30 3.34 1.46 -3.31
CA PRO A 30 3.33 0.02 -3.17
C PRO A 30 4.49 -0.57 -3.99
N ARG A 31 5.12 -1.63 -3.46
CA ARG A 31 6.08 -2.44 -4.23
C ARG A 31 5.32 -3.18 -5.32
N VAL A 32 5.40 -2.67 -6.55
CA VAL A 32 4.70 -3.22 -7.72
C VAL A 32 5.71 -3.60 -8.78
N TRP A 33 5.46 -4.72 -9.46
CA TRP A 33 6.18 -5.11 -10.67
C TRP A 33 5.60 -4.39 -11.88
N ASN A 34 6.45 -3.69 -12.62
CA ASN A 34 6.15 -3.13 -13.93
C ASN A 34 6.95 -3.91 -14.98
N GLY A 35 6.54 -5.16 -15.21
CA GLY A 35 7.28 -6.12 -16.03
C GLY A 35 8.50 -6.69 -15.30
N ASP A 36 9.71 -6.38 -15.79
CA ASP A 36 10.98 -6.88 -15.25
C ASP A 36 11.59 -6.01 -14.14
N LYS A 37 10.96 -4.88 -13.85
CA LYS A 37 11.41 -3.92 -12.85
C LYS A 37 10.36 -3.73 -11.77
N TRP A 38 10.77 -3.38 -10.56
CA TRP A 38 9.89 -3.09 -9.44
C TRP A 38 10.33 -1.85 -8.67
N LEU A 39 9.36 -1.11 -8.15
CA LEU A 39 9.60 0.10 -7.37
C LEU A 39 9.84 -0.27 -5.88
N CYS A 40 10.99 0.06 -5.29
CA CYS A 40 11.17 -0.01 -3.82
C CYS A 40 10.35 1.10 -3.16
N LEU A 41 9.95 0.87 -1.90
CA LEU A 41 9.38 1.92 -1.05
C LEU A 41 10.31 3.13 -0.89
N CYS A 42 11.62 2.97 -1.14
CA CYS A 42 12.57 4.09 -1.15
C CYS A 42 12.48 4.97 -2.39
N GLY A 43 11.64 4.62 -3.39
CA GLY A 43 11.48 5.34 -4.65
C GLY A 43 12.40 4.87 -5.77
N THR A 44 13.31 3.93 -5.50
CA THR A 44 14.24 3.38 -6.51
C THR A 44 13.60 2.25 -7.30
N GLU A 45 13.68 2.30 -8.62
CA GLU A 45 13.33 1.20 -9.52
C GLU A 45 14.48 0.18 -9.58
N ASN A 46 14.19 -1.08 -9.26
CA ASN A 46 15.16 -2.16 -9.23
C ASN A 46 14.73 -3.31 -10.16
N SER A 47 15.69 -4.03 -10.74
CA SER A 47 15.42 -5.22 -11.56
C SER A 47 15.77 -6.53 -10.86
N THR A 48 16.41 -6.46 -9.70
CA THR A 48 16.93 -7.59 -8.93
C THR A 48 15.96 -8.02 -7.81
N ASN A 49 16.14 -9.21 -7.26
CA ASN A 49 15.29 -9.70 -6.14
C ASN A 49 15.41 -8.89 -4.84
N PHE A 50 16.37 -7.97 -4.76
CA PHE A 50 16.62 -7.09 -3.63
C PHE A 50 17.00 -5.71 -4.14
N CYS A 51 16.64 -4.67 -3.40
CA CYS A 51 17.10 -3.32 -3.70
C CYS A 51 18.48 -3.08 -3.07
N PRO A 52 19.47 -2.60 -3.84
CA PRO A 52 20.82 -2.32 -3.34
C PRO A 52 20.87 -1.13 -2.36
N GLU A 53 19.93 -0.19 -2.46
CA GLU A 53 19.87 1.00 -1.60
C GLU A 53 19.20 0.70 -0.25
N CYS A 54 17.99 0.14 -0.31
CA CYS A 54 17.13 -0.06 0.87
C CYS A 54 17.30 -1.46 1.50
N GLY A 55 17.91 -2.42 0.80
CA GLY A 55 17.97 -3.83 1.20
C GLY A 55 16.61 -4.55 1.15
N ALA A 56 15.54 -3.86 0.74
CA ALA A 56 14.20 -4.44 0.71
C ALA A 56 14.12 -5.56 -0.33
N LYS A 57 13.43 -6.64 0.03
CA LYS A 57 13.13 -7.74 -0.90
C LYS A 57 12.12 -7.27 -1.96
N ALA A 58 12.32 -7.72 -3.19
CA ALA A 58 11.38 -7.51 -4.27
C ALA A 58 9.99 -8.10 -3.93
N PRO A 59 8.90 -7.48 -4.42
CA PRO A 59 7.59 -8.10 -4.38
C PRO A 59 7.62 -9.45 -5.13
N VAL A 60 6.64 -10.32 -4.90
CA VAL A 60 6.56 -11.58 -5.67
C VAL A 60 5.95 -11.27 -7.04
N LYS A 61 6.58 -11.75 -8.11
CA LYS A 61 6.02 -11.58 -9.47
C LYS A 61 4.65 -12.25 -9.54
N PRO A 62 3.68 -11.66 -10.27
CA PRO A 62 2.40 -12.33 -10.49
C PRO A 62 2.65 -13.67 -11.19
N TRP A 63 2.12 -14.74 -10.63
CA TRP A 63 2.27 -16.11 -11.15
C TRP A 63 0.92 -16.80 -11.21
N LYS A 64 0.76 -17.70 -12.18
CA LYS A 64 -0.40 -18.59 -12.24
C LYS A 64 -0.13 -19.83 -11.42
N CYS A 65 -1.01 -20.06 -10.46
CA CYS A 65 -1.09 -21.31 -9.73
C CYS A 65 -1.54 -22.46 -10.63
N SER A 66 -1.09 -23.69 -10.34
CA SER A 66 -1.59 -24.92 -10.98
C SER A 66 -3.10 -25.13 -10.83
N CYS A 67 -3.69 -24.52 -9.80
CA CYS A 67 -5.12 -24.41 -9.54
C CYS A 67 -5.86 -23.43 -10.47
N GLY A 68 -5.15 -22.72 -11.35
CA GLY A 68 -5.70 -21.75 -12.31
C GLY A 68 -5.74 -20.30 -11.83
N ARG A 69 -5.51 -20.05 -10.53
CA ARG A 69 -5.60 -18.72 -9.90
C ARG A 69 -4.34 -17.86 -10.12
N ASP A 70 -4.54 -16.58 -10.42
CA ASP A 70 -3.46 -15.60 -10.44
C ASP A 70 -3.10 -15.17 -9.00
N CYS A 71 -1.85 -15.40 -8.62
CA CYS A 71 -1.30 -15.18 -7.29
C CYS A 71 -0.17 -14.14 -7.33
N THR A 72 -0.07 -13.30 -6.31
CA THR A 72 0.97 -12.25 -6.20
C THR A 72 1.79 -12.41 -4.91
N THR A 73 1.70 -13.59 -4.29
CA THR A 73 2.30 -13.95 -3.00
C THR A 73 3.14 -15.21 -3.17
N ASN A 74 4.05 -15.52 -2.23
CA ASN A 74 4.87 -16.74 -2.32
C ASN A 74 4.04 -18.04 -2.27
N PHE A 75 2.78 -17.95 -1.84
CA PHE A 75 1.86 -19.06 -1.68
C PHE A 75 0.51 -18.72 -2.29
N CYS A 76 -0.11 -19.72 -2.90
CA CYS A 76 -1.49 -19.70 -3.34
C CYS A 76 -2.43 -19.69 -2.13
N PRO A 77 -3.30 -18.68 -1.96
CA PRO A 77 -4.21 -18.60 -0.81
C PRO A 77 -5.32 -19.67 -0.82
N ASP A 78 -5.61 -20.25 -1.99
CA ASP A 78 -6.69 -21.21 -2.17
C ASP A 78 -6.25 -22.66 -1.93
N CYS A 79 -5.01 -22.96 -2.33
CA CYS A 79 -4.51 -24.31 -2.48
C CYS A 79 -3.18 -24.57 -1.74
N GLY A 80 -2.54 -23.52 -1.20
CA GLY A 80 -1.28 -23.61 -0.48
C GLY A 80 -0.05 -23.91 -1.35
N ALA A 81 -0.20 -24.05 -2.68
CA ALA A 81 0.92 -24.28 -3.58
C ALA A 81 1.95 -23.13 -3.48
N LYS A 82 3.23 -23.49 -3.46
CA LYS A 82 4.33 -22.52 -3.51
C LYS A 82 4.46 -21.95 -4.92
N ALA A 83 4.89 -20.70 -5.02
CA ALA A 83 5.27 -20.10 -6.29
C ALA A 83 6.34 -20.97 -6.99
N PRO A 84 6.26 -21.15 -8.32
CA PRO A 84 7.25 -21.90 -9.10
C PRO A 84 8.62 -21.21 -9.14
#